data_AF-A0A7S1NFV7-F1
#
_entry.id   AF-A0A7S1NFV7-F1
#
_cell.length_a   1.000
_cell.length_b   1.000
_cell.length_c   1.000
_cell.angle_alpha   90.00
_cell.angle_beta   90.00
_cell.angle_gamma   90.00
#
_symmetry.space_group_name_H-M   'P 1'
#
loop_
_entity.id
_entity.type
_entity.pdbx_description
1 polymer ?
#
loop_
_entity_poly.entity_id
_entity_poly.type
_entity_poly.pdbx_seq_one_letter_code
_entity_poly.pdbx_strand_id
1 'polypeptide(L)'
;IGLTLVPGSKQVRANPTWESSRLHKWNEANLDQEVTDAYFLTEINGTSGTARSMFSALEKDSRLEFVRPLSEKELYERVLAILKAAETDGVEASGLRLGRLFDLNRNTHELYLKDEELGPSAAQTLAFALKSNTTISSLCLDKNAVGPEGGLALAEALECNSYLRELHLYGTKLGAIGGQALLGALRPGRNTTLEVLNVGNCQLGPEGGWAVAAALASGACPLQALRIQSN
;
A
#
# COMPACT_ATOMS: atom_id res chain seq x y z
N ILE A 1 8.22 18.69 -71.27
CA ILE A 1 6.82 18.36 -70.88
C ILE A 1 6.74 16.84 -70.88
N GLY A 2 6.61 16.20 -69.72
CA GLY A 2 6.64 14.74 -69.68
C GLY A 2 6.38 14.21 -68.28
N LEU A 3 5.15 13.73 -68.09
CA LEU A 3 4.61 13.07 -66.91
C LEU A 3 5.15 11.64 -66.76
N THR A 4 4.91 11.11 -65.55
CA THR A 4 4.34 9.78 -65.25
C THR A 4 5.27 8.75 -64.60
N LEU A 5 4.76 8.25 -63.47
CA LEU A 5 5.17 7.13 -62.65
C LEU A 5 5.38 5.81 -63.43
N VAL A 6 6.29 4.99 -62.93
CA VAL A 6 6.36 3.55 -63.22
C VAL A 6 6.48 2.75 -61.91
N PRO A 7 5.70 1.66 -61.73
CA PRO A 7 5.68 0.82 -60.54
C PRO A 7 6.64 -0.39 -60.65
N GLY A 8 6.95 -1.05 -59.52
CA GLY A 8 7.70 -2.31 -59.56
C GLY A 8 7.79 -3.03 -58.22
N SER A 9 6.94 -4.02 -58.00
CA SER A 9 7.09 -5.08 -57.01
C SER A 9 7.83 -6.28 -57.64
N LYS A 10 8.82 -6.87 -56.95
CA LYS A 10 9.19 -8.28 -57.09
C LYS A 10 9.80 -8.79 -55.77
N GLN A 11 9.19 -9.83 -55.22
CA GLN A 11 9.65 -10.61 -54.07
C GLN A 11 10.92 -11.41 -54.40
N VAL A 12 11.81 -11.62 -53.42
CA VAL A 12 12.63 -12.84 -53.30
C VAL A 12 12.87 -13.15 -51.81
N ARG A 13 12.50 -14.37 -51.38
CA ARG A 13 12.91 -15.00 -50.11
C ARG A 13 13.94 -16.10 -50.42
N ALA A 14 15.02 -16.18 -49.64
CA ALA A 14 15.66 -17.40 -49.10
C ALA A 14 16.83 -16.94 -48.20
N ASN A 15 16.77 -17.07 -46.87
CA ASN A 15 17.17 -18.22 -46.01
C ASN A 15 18.71 -18.43 -45.91
N PRO A 16 19.23 -18.94 -44.78
CA PRO A 16 19.92 -18.13 -43.77
C PRO A 16 21.31 -18.69 -43.44
N THR A 17 21.83 -18.26 -42.29
CA THR A 17 22.89 -18.85 -41.47
C THR A 17 24.25 -18.13 -41.53
N TRP A 18 24.67 -17.65 -40.33
CA TRP A 18 26.02 -17.50 -39.72
C TRP A 18 27.21 -17.06 -40.62
N GLU A 19 28.04 -16.06 -40.32
CA GLU A 19 28.65 -15.63 -39.05
C GLU A 19 29.24 -14.21 -39.20
N SER A 20 29.17 -13.41 -38.13
CA SER A 20 30.14 -12.40 -37.68
C SER A 20 30.92 -11.56 -38.71
N SER A 21 30.53 -10.28 -38.86
CA SER A 21 31.37 -9.11 -38.52
C SER A 21 31.00 -7.87 -39.34
N ARG A 22 30.21 -6.96 -38.74
CA ARG A 22 30.42 -5.49 -38.72
C ARG A 22 29.15 -4.76 -38.27
N LEU A 23 29.24 -4.22 -37.05
CA LEU A 23 28.74 -2.92 -36.56
C LEU A 23 27.45 -2.31 -37.17
N HIS A 24 26.56 -1.91 -36.25
CA HIS A 24 25.28 -1.20 -36.39
C HIS A 24 24.05 -2.04 -36.77
N LYS A 25 23.29 -2.46 -35.75
CA LYS A 25 21.93 -1.97 -35.46
C LYS A 25 21.26 -2.88 -34.41
N TRP A 26 20.70 -2.24 -33.38
CA TRP A 26 19.37 -2.50 -32.84
C TRP A 26 18.55 -3.59 -33.57
N ASN A 27 18.04 -4.60 -32.83
CA ASN A 27 16.60 -4.70 -32.56
C ASN A 27 16.21 -5.87 -31.63
N GLU A 28 15.35 -5.51 -30.66
CA GLU A 28 14.06 -6.13 -30.34
C GLU A 28 13.99 -7.66 -30.21
N ALA A 29 14.21 -8.14 -28.98
CA ALA A 29 13.45 -9.23 -28.36
C ALA A 29 13.78 -9.28 -26.86
N ASN A 30 13.00 -8.52 -26.06
CA ASN A 30 12.73 -8.68 -24.61
C ASN A 30 12.21 -7.39 -23.93
N LEU A 31 11.76 -6.39 -24.69
CA LEU A 31 11.03 -5.24 -24.17
C LEU A 31 9.51 -5.50 -24.20
N ASP A 32 9.07 -6.54 -23.50
CA ASP A 32 7.67 -6.69 -23.06
C ASP A 32 7.49 -6.04 -21.66
N GLN A 33 8.10 -4.87 -21.45
CA GLN A 33 8.06 -4.11 -20.20
C GLN A 33 7.72 -2.61 -20.42
N GLU A 34 7.07 -2.26 -21.54
CA GLU A 34 6.59 -0.89 -21.80
C GLU A 34 5.10 -0.82 -22.22
N VAL A 35 4.32 -1.88 -22.05
CA VAL A 35 2.90 -1.93 -22.50
C VAL A 35 1.90 -2.03 -21.35
N THR A 36 2.14 -1.37 -20.21
CA THR A 36 1.08 -1.22 -19.18
C THR A 36 0.98 0.17 -18.55
N ASP A 37 1.58 1.19 -19.17
CA ASP A 37 1.56 2.57 -18.64
C ASP A 37 0.67 3.54 -19.45
N ALA A 38 -0.16 3.05 -20.38
CA ALA A 38 -1.01 3.91 -21.22
C ALA A 38 -2.53 3.78 -21.00
N TYR A 39 -3.01 2.89 -20.13
CA TYR A 39 -4.45 2.59 -20.02
C TYR A 39 -5.21 3.34 -18.91
N PHE A 40 -4.59 4.18 -18.09
CA PHE A 40 -5.27 4.82 -16.94
C PHE A 40 -5.32 6.36 -16.95
N LEU A 41 -4.89 7.04 -18.01
CA LEU A 41 -4.87 8.50 -18.06
C LEU A 41 -6.13 9.17 -18.64
N THR A 42 -7.20 8.42 -18.95
CA THR A 42 -8.39 8.99 -19.59
C THR A 42 -9.56 9.35 -18.67
N GLU A 43 -9.51 9.11 -17.35
CA GLU A 43 -10.65 9.44 -16.46
C GLU A 43 -10.33 10.39 -15.28
N ILE A 44 -9.21 11.11 -15.31
CA ILE A 44 -8.87 12.11 -14.28
C ILE A 44 -8.99 13.56 -14.80
N ASN A 45 -10.15 13.87 -15.40
CA ASN A 45 -10.48 15.24 -15.86
C ASN A 45 -11.27 16.06 -14.83
N GLY A 46 -11.17 15.74 -13.54
CA GLY A 46 -11.93 16.41 -12.47
C GLY A 46 -11.14 16.95 -11.28
N THR A 47 -9.91 16.53 -11.04
CA THR A 47 -9.19 16.90 -9.81
C THR A 47 -8.21 18.05 -10.04
N SER A 48 -8.33 19.07 -9.19
CA SER A 48 -7.56 20.31 -9.15
C SER A 48 -6.06 20.14 -9.49
N GLY A 49 -5.50 21.12 -10.22
CA GLY A 49 -4.13 21.08 -10.74
C GLY A 49 -3.02 20.86 -9.70
N THR A 50 -3.32 21.00 -8.41
CA THR A 50 -2.43 20.70 -7.29
C THR A 50 -2.14 19.20 -7.15
N ALA A 51 -3.14 18.33 -7.24
CA ALA A 51 -2.93 16.89 -7.13
C ALA A 51 -2.11 16.38 -8.32
N ARG A 52 -2.47 16.77 -9.55
CA ARG A 52 -1.76 16.38 -10.78
C ARG A 52 -0.31 16.88 -10.80
N SER A 53 -0.04 18.05 -10.24
CA SER A 53 1.32 18.59 -10.06
C SER A 53 2.10 17.81 -8.99
N MET A 54 1.49 17.44 -7.86
CA MET A 54 2.14 16.60 -6.84
C MET A 54 2.42 15.20 -7.35
N PHE A 55 1.51 14.63 -8.14
CA PHE A 55 1.68 13.35 -8.81
C PHE A 55 2.79 13.35 -9.84
N SER A 56 2.81 14.35 -10.73
CA SER A 56 3.90 14.54 -11.68
C SER A 56 5.24 14.80 -10.98
N ALA A 57 5.23 15.44 -9.81
CA ALA A 57 6.42 15.60 -8.98
C ALA A 57 6.89 14.25 -8.40
N LEU A 58 5.99 13.44 -7.82
CA LEU A 58 6.29 12.10 -7.28
C LEU A 58 6.76 11.11 -8.36
N GLU A 59 6.25 11.24 -9.58
CA GLU A 59 6.62 10.40 -10.71
C GLU A 59 7.95 10.87 -11.36
N LYS A 60 8.22 12.19 -11.38
CA LYS A 60 9.55 12.71 -11.74
C LYS A 60 10.63 12.36 -10.71
N ASP A 61 10.25 12.29 -9.45
CA ASP A 61 11.06 11.86 -8.32
C ASP A 61 11.46 10.37 -8.45
N SER A 62 10.56 9.52 -8.97
CA SER A 62 10.84 8.10 -9.25
C SER A 62 11.95 7.83 -10.28
N ARG A 63 12.31 8.81 -11.12
CA ARG A 63 13.38 8.66 -12.12
C ARG A 63 14.73 9.21 -11.65
N LEU A 64 14.82 9.88 -10.47
CA LEU A 64 16.05 10.56 -10.04
C LEU A 64 16.38 10.59 -8.52
N GLU A 65 15.60 10.05 -7.57
CA GLU A 65 15.99 10.10 -6.14
C GLU A 65 16.70 8.85 -5.58
N PHE A 66 18.04 8.93 -5.67
CA PHE A 66 19.04 8.64 -4.62
C PHE A 66 19.33 7.21 -4.11
N VAL A 67 20.62 6.85 -4.22
CA VAL A 67 21.33 5.67 -3.66
C VAL A 67 21.37 5.65 -2.11
N ARG A 68 20.58 6.48 -1.41
CA ARG A 68 20.60 6.60 0.06
C ARG A 68 19.26 6.19 0.68
N PRO A 69 19.27 5.56 1.87
CA PRO A 69 18.04 5.31 2.63
C PRO A 69 17.27 6.60 2.92
N LEU A 70 15.93 6.54 2.89
CA LEU A 70 15.07 7.61 3.34
C LEU A 70 15.28 7.89 4.84
N SER A 71 15.27 9.15 5.22
CA SER A 71 15.13 9.53 6.62
C SER A 71 13.71 9.22 7.11
N GLU A 72 13.56 9.05 8.43
CA GLU A 72 12.25 8.84 9.08
C GLU A 72 11.25 9.95 8.73
N LYS A 73 11.72 11.20 8.70
CA LYS A 73 10.90 12.36 8.32
C LYS A 73 10.44 12.30 6.86
N GLU A 74 11.34 11.99 5.93
CA GLU A 74 11.00 11.87 4.51
C GLU A 74 10.00 10.72 4.29
N LEU A 75 10.19 9.59 4.97
CA LEU A 75 9.24 8.48 4.93
C LEU A 75 7.87 8.92 5.44
N TYR A 76 7.81 9.56 6.62
CA TYR A 76 6.59 10.06 7.22
C TYR A 76 5.81 10.98 6.28
N GLU A 77 6.46 12.00 5.73
CA GLU A 77 5.84 12.98 4.84
C GLU A 77 5.29 12.32 3.56
N ARG A 78 6.04 11.38 2.98
CA ARG A 78 5.63 10.64 1.79
C ARG A 78 4.45 9.69 2.08
N VAL A 79 4.49 8.98 3.20
CA VAL A 79 3.38 8.13 3.66
C VAL A 79 2.12 8.98 3.82
N LEU A 80 2.21 10.09 4.54
CA LEU A 80 1.09 10.96 4.82
C LEU A 80 0.48 11.55 3.54
N ALA A 81 1.31 11.95 2.58
CA ALA A 81 0.85 12.44 1.29
C ALA A 81 0.04 11.38 0.51
N ILE A 82 0.50 10.13 0.51
CA ILE A 82 -0.21 9.02 -0.14
C ILE A 82 -1.54 8.74 0.59
N LEU A 83 -1.51 8.68 1.92
CA LEU A 83 -2.70 8.37 2.72
C LEU A 83 -3.78 9.45 2.60
N LYS A 84 -3.40 10.73 2.58
CA LYS A 84 -4.35 11.85 2.41
C LYS A 84 -4.94 11.91 0.99
N ALA A 85 -4.26 11.35 -0.01
CA ALA A 85 -4.75 11.27 -1.38
C ALA A 85 -5.53 9.97 -1.66
N ALA A 86 -5.57 9.01 -0.73
CA ALA A 86 -6.18 7.70 -0.93
C ALA A 86 -7.66 7.74 -1.34
N GLU A 87 -8.42 8.71 -0.84
CA GLU A 87 -9.82 8.87 -1.17
C GLU A 87 -10.02 9.29 -2.64
N THR A 88 -9.14 10.14 -3.18
CA THR A 88 -9.22 10.60 -4.57
C THR A 88 -8.56 9.63 -5.55
N ASP A 89 -7.47 8.99 -5.12
CA ASP A 89 -6.59 8.19 -5.98
C ASP A 89 -7.05 6.73 -6.06
N GLY A 90 -7.94 6.32 -5.15
CA GLY A 90 -8.32 4.94 -4.95
C GLY A 90 -7.37 4.21 -4.00
N VAL A 91 -7.96 3.34 -3.19
CA VAL A 91 -7.28 2.59 -2.13
C VAL A 91 -6.18 1.68 -2.69
N GLU A 92 -6.45 0.96 -3.78
CA GLU A 92 -5.52 -0.02 -4.34
C GLU A 92 -4.29 0.63 -4.97
N ALA A 93 -4.49 1.66 -5.80
CA ALA A 93 -3.40 2.41 -6.42
C ALA A 93 -2.52 3.09 -5.36
N SER A 94 -3.14 3.68 -4.34
CA SER A 94 -2.43 4.26 -3.20
C SER A 94 -1.70 3.19 -2.38
N GLY A 95 -2.32 2.03 -2.20
CA GLY A 95 -1.75 0.90 -1.47
C GLY A 95 -0.50 0.34 -2.14
N LEU A 96 -0.51 0.22 -3.48
CA LEU A 96 0.67 -0.18 -4.25
C LEU A 96 1.81 0.82 -4.14
N ARG A 97 1.51 2.13 -4.18
CA ARG A 97 2.51 3.19 -4.00
C ARG A 97 3.11 3.15 -2.60
N LEU A 98 2.28 2.95 -1.59
CA LEU A 98 2.71 2.85 -0.21
C LEU A 98 3.53 1.57 0.04
N GLY A 99 3.16 0.44 -0.56
CA GLY A 99 3.92 -0.80 -0.53
C GLY A 99 5.33 -0.62 -1.08
N ARG A 100 5.46 -0.01 -2.27
CA ARG A 100 6.78 0.34 -2.85
C ARG A 100 7.60 1.24 -1.95
N LEU A 101 6.97 2.22 -1.30
CA LEU A 101 7.65 3.10 -0.34
C LEU A 101 8.17 2.33 0.87
N PHE A 102 7.41 1.35 1.36
CA PHE A 102 7.82 0.46 2.45
C PHE A 102 8.92 -0.52 2.05
N ASP A 103 8.98 -0.97 0.79
CA ASP A 103 10.07 -1.82 0.29
C ASP A 103 11.41 -1.07 0.21
N LEU A 104 11.36 0.25 0.00
CA LEU A 104 12.53 1.14 0.03
C LEU A 104 12.94 1.55 1.44
N ASN A 105 12.05 1.38 2.43
CA ASN A 105 12.34 1.68 3.82
C ASN A 105 13.32 0.64 4.39
N ARG A 106 14.45 1.10 4.94
CA ARG A 106 15.51 0.24 5.50
C ARG A 106 15.67 0.37 7.01
N ASN A 107 15.23 1.48 7.57
CA ASN A 107 15.67 1.92 8.90
C ASN A 107 14.52 2.24 9.86
N THR A 108 13.35 2.61 9.33
CA THR A 108 12.22 3.01 10.17
C THR A 108 11.38 1.80 10.48
N HIS A 109 11.17 1.54 11.76
CA HIS A 109 10.36 0.39 12.21
C HIS A 109 9.07 0.83 12.90
N GLU A 110 8.97 2.13 13.22
CA GLU A 110 7.85 2.72 13.92
C GLU A 110 7.22 3.80 13.05
N LEU A 111 5.90 3.76 12.88
CA LEU A 111 5.15 4.72 12.07
C LEU A 111 4.06 5.38 12.92
N TYR A 112 4.27 6.65 13.27
CA TYR A 112 3.40 7.43 14.14
C TYR A 112 2.51 8.40 13.36
N LEU A 113 1.30 7.98 13.00
CA LEU A 113 0.33 8.76 12.22
C LEU A 113 -0.82 9.29 13.09
N LYS A 114 -0.55 9.69 14.32
CA LYS A 114 -1.57 10.08 15.29
C LYS A 114 -2.19 11.44 14.96
N ASP A 115 -3.52 11.52 15.02
CA ASP A 115 -4.27 12.79 14.89
C ASP A 115 -4.00 13.51 13.56
N GLU A 116 -3.94 12.75 12.46
CA GLU A 116 -3.59 13.21 11.11
C GLU A 116 -4.81 13.38 10.19
N GLU A 117 -6.00 13.37 10.77
CA GLU A 117 -7.29 13.45 10.07
C GLU A 117 -7.49 12.35 9.02
N LEU A 118 -6.89 11.17 9.25
CA LEU A 118 -6.99 10.05 8.32
C LEU A 118 -8.38 9.38 8.41
N GLY A 119 -8.99 9.13 7.25
CA GLY A 119 -10.28 8.45 7.13
C GLY A 119 -10.18 6.95 6.84
N PRO A 120 -11.31 6.27 6.58
CA PRO A 120 -11.34 4.83 6.30
C PRO A 120 -10.51 4.44 5.07
N SER A 121 -10.55 5.23 3.99
CA SER A 121 -9.78 4.97 2.76
C SER A 121 -8.27 4.97 3.01
N ALA A 122 -7.78 5.84 3.89
CA ALA A 122 -6.38 5.87 4.30
C ALA A 122 -6.02 4.60 5.10
N ALA A 123 -6.88 4.18 6.04
CA ALA A 123 -6.65 2.95 6.80
C ALA A 123 -6.67 1.69 5.90
N GLN A 124 -7.57 1.63 4.93
CA GLN A 124 -7.60 0.54 3.94
C GLN A 124 -6.34 0.53 3.06
N THR A 125 -5.87 1.70 2.66
CA THR A 125 -4.62 1.87 1.88
C THR A 125 -3.42 1.36 2.67
N LEU A 126 -3.36 1.74 3.94
CA LEU A 126 -2.32 1.27 4.86
C LEU A 126 -2.39 -0.24 5.06
N ALA A 127 -3.59 -0.78 5.30
CA ALA A 127 -3.82 -2.21 5.44
C ALA A 127 -3.38 -3.00 4.19
N PHE A 128 -3.68 -2.49 3.00
CA PHE A 128 -3.22 -3.08 1.75
C PHE A 128 -1.69 -3.18 1.70
N ALA A 129 -0.99 -2.08 1.98
CA ALA A 129 0.47 -2.06 1.99
C ALA A 129 1.09 -2.92 3.10
N LEU A 130 0.42 -3.04 4.24
CA LEU A 130 0.87 -3.86 5.37
C LEU A 130 0.87 -5.36 5.05
N LYS A 131 0.01 -5.86 4.15
CA LYS A 131 -0.05 -7.30 3.83
C LYS A 131 1.31 -7.89 3.41
N SER A 132 2.16 -7.11 2.74
CA SER A 132 3.52 -7.52 2.33
C SER A 132 4.65 -6.79 3.06
N ASN A 133 4.34 -5.87 3.99
CA ASN A 133 5.34 -5.10 4.71
C ASN A 133 6.16 -5.99 5.66
N THR A 134 7.49 -5.81 5.64
CA THR A 134 8.44 -6.53 6.50
C THR A 134 9.38 -5.59 7.27
N THR A 135 9.01 -4.32 7.43
CA THR A 135 9.87 -3.27 8.01
C THR A 135 9.22 -2.53 9.17
N ILE A 136 7.91 -2.28 9.12
CA ILE A 136 7.16 -1.58 10.17
C ILE A 136 6.70 -2.59 11.23
N SER A 137 7.28 -2.52 12.42
CA SER A 137 6.92 -3.33 13.58
C SER A 137 5.97 -2.62 14.54
N SER A 138 5.93 -1.29 14.58
CA SER A 138 5.00 -0.52 15.41
C SER A 138 4.24 0.52 14.59
N LEU A 139 2.91 0.52 14.71
CA LEU A 139 2.03 1.43 13.97
C LEU A 139 1.05 2.11 14.92
N CYS A 140 1.02 3.44 14.87
CA CYS A 140 0.09 4.26 15.62
C CYS A 140 -0.83 5.06 14.69
N LEU A 141 -2.13 4.79 14.79
CA LEU A 141 -3.21 5.50 14.09
C LEU A 141 -4.19 6.16 15.08
N ASP A 142 -3.77 6.35 16.34
CA ASP A 142 -4.57 6.97 17.38
C ASP A 142 -5.26 8.24 16.89
N LYS A 143 -6.53 8.43 17.29
CA LYS A 143 -7.38 9.58 16.98
C LYS A 143 -7.67 9.85 15.50
N ASN A 144 -7.42 8.90 14.60
CA ASN A 144 -7.90 9.00 13.22
C ASN A 144 -9.31 8.40 13.05
N ALA A 145 -10.06 8.83 12.03
CA ALA A 145 -11.37 8.27 11.71
C ALA A 145 -11.25 6.98 10.87
N VAL A 146 -10.56 5.96 11.40
CA VAL A 146 -10.37 4.66 10.73
C VAL A 146 -11.72 4.00 10.37
N GLY A 147 -12.68 4.07 11.29
CA GLY A 147 -14.02 3.54 11.05
C GLY A 147 -14.09 2.00 11.01
N PRO A 148 -15.31 1.44 10.89
CA PRO A 148 -15.52 -0.01 10.76
C PRO A 148 -14.83 -0.61 9.53
N GLU A 149 -14.85 0.09 8.39
CA GLU A 149 -14.28 -0.37 7.12
C GLU A 149 -12.76 -0.45 7.18
N GLY A 150 -12.11 0.54 7.81
CA GLY A 150 -10.69 0.50 8.09
C GLY A 150 -10.32 -0.61 9.07
N GLY A 151 -11.16 -0.85 10.10
CA GLY A 151 -10.98 -1.95 11.05
C GLY A 151 -11.02 -3.33 10.40
N LEU A 152 -11.96 -3.55 9.47
CA LEU A 152 -12.04 -4.78 8.67
C LEU A 152 -10.79 -4.99 7.83
N ALA A 153 -10.33 -3.96 7.12
CA ALA A 153 -9.13 -4.05 6.29
C ALA A 153 -7.88 -4.32 7.12
N LEU A 154 -7.72 -3.66 8.27
CA LEU A 154 -6.62 -3.92 9.19
C LEU A 154 -6.66 -5.35 9.74
N ALA A 155 -7.84 -5.91 10.01
CA ALA A 155 -7.98 -7.29 10.43
C ALA A 155 -7.44 -8.27 9.38
N GLU A 156 -7.81 -8.08 8.11
CA GLU A 156 -7.26 -8.88 7.01
C GLU A 156 -5.74 -8.73 6.89
N ALA A 157 -5.23 -7.50 7.05
CA ALA A 157 -3.80 -7.25 7.00
C ALA A 157 -3.05 -7.99 8.12
N LEU A 158 -3.60 -8.04 9.33
CA LEU A 158 -3.02 -8.78 10.46
C LEU A 158 -2.99 -10.30 10.22
N GLU A 159 -3.94 -10.86 9.47
CA GLU A 159 -3.91 -12.30 9.15
C GLU A 159 -2.79 -12.66 8.16
N CYS A 160 -2.40 -11.72 7.29
CA CYS A 160 -1.31 -11.92 6.33
C CYS A 160 0.05 -11.47 6.85
N ASN A 161 0.08 -10.38 7.62
CA ASN A 161 1.31 -9.77 8.09
C ASN A 161 1.86 -10.51 9.33
N SER A 162 3.11 -10.96 9.23
CA SER A 162 3.84 -11.65 10.29
C SER A 162 5.02 -10.83 10.83
N TYR A 163 4.97 -9.51 10.69
CA TYR A 163 6.04 -8.60 11.09
C TYR A 163 5.59 -7.59 12.14
N LEU A 164 4.39 -7.04 12.00
CA LEU A 164 3.82 -6.05 12.90
C LEU A 164 3.67 -6.64 14.32
N ARG A 165 4.19 -5.90 15.29
CA ARG A 165 4.23 -6.24 16.72
C ARG A 165 3.31 -5.36 17.54
N GLU A 166 3.16 -4.10 17.16
CA GLU A 166 2.36 -3.15 17.92
C GLU A 166 1.39 -2.39 17.02
N LEU A 167 0.13 -2.31 17.45
CA LEU A 167 -0.92 -1.58 16.75
C LEU A 167 -1.71 -0.72 17.75
N HIS A 168 -1.67 0.59 17.54
CA HIS A 168 -2.39 1.57 18.35
C HIS A 168 -3.50 2.23 17.54
N LEU A 169 -4.73 2.06 18.03
CA LEU A 169 -5.98 2.49 17.39
C LEU A 169 -6.86 3.26 18.37
N TYR A 170 -6.31 3.88 19.42
CA TYR A 170 -7.13 4.56 20.43
C TYR A 170 -7.99 5.65 19.80
N GLY A 171 -9.29 5.68 20.09
CA GLY A 171 -10.16 6.74 19.61
C GLY A 171 -10.48 6.68 18.11
N THR A 172 -10.37 5.51 17.47
CA THR A 172 -10.46 5.40 16.00
C THR A 172 -11.84 5.06 15.43
N LYS A 173 -12.86 5.02 16.29
CA LYS A 173 -14.27 4.75 15.91
C LYS A 173 -14.46 3.46 15.10
N LEU A 174 -13.74 2.39 15.46
CA LEU A 174 -13.86 1.08 14.78
C LEU A 174 -15.30 0.53 14.82
N GLY A 175 -16.06 0.87 15.86
CA GLY A 175 -17.38 0.30 16.09
C GLY A 175 -17.32 -1.19 16.43
N ALA A 176 -18.48 -1.79 16.68
CA ALA A 176 -18.59 -3.20 17.00
C ALA A 176 -18.06 -4.10 15.87
N ILE A 177 -18.40 -3.78 14.62
CA ILE A 177 -18.03 -4.58 13.44
C ILE A 177 -16.50 -4.57 13.23
N GLY A 178 -15.89 -3.38 13.19
CA GLY A 178 -14.44 -3.26 13.00
C GLY A 178 -13.66 -3.86 14.17
N GLY A 179 -14.15 -3.68 15.40
CA GLY A 179 -13.57 -4.29 16.60
C GLY A 179 -13.61 -5.81 16.58
N GLN A 180 -14.77 -6.38 16.25
CA GLN A 180 -14.96 -7.83 16.18
C GLN A 180 -14.05 -8.45 15.11
N ALA A 181 -13.91 -7.79 13.96
CA ALA A 181 -13.01 -8.25 12.91
C ALA A 181 -11.55 -8.26 13.39
N LEU A 182 -11.09 -7.12 13.93
CA LEU A 182 -9.70 -6.96 14.37
C LEU A 182 -9.33 -7.96 15.48
N LEU A 183 -10.19 -8.12 16.48
CA LEU A 183 -10.00 -9.11 17.56
C LEU A 183 -10.18 -10.55 17.04
N GLY A 184 -11.01 -10.75 16.02
CA GLY A 184 -11.15 -12.02 15.31
C GLY A 184 -9.87 -12.48 14.62
N ALA A 185 -9.09 -11.54 14.05
CA ALA A 185 -7.78 -11.82 13.44
C ALA A 185 -6.72 -12.28 14.47
N LEU A 186 -6.96 -12.03 15.77
CA LEU A 186 -6.10 -12.47 16.87
C LEU A 186 -6.50 -13.82 17.45
N ARG A 187 -7.49 -14.49 16.84
CA ARG A 187 -7.84 -15.85 17.23
C ARG A 187 -6.66 -16.80 17.00
N PRO A 188 -6.64 -17.93 17.72
CA PRO A 188 -5.52 -18.87 17.71
C PRO A 188 -5.20 -19.35 16.29
N GLY A 189 -3.93 -19.25 15.89
CA GLY A 189 -3.45 -19.70 14.59
C GLY A 189 -3.73 -18.76 13.41
N ARG A 190 -4.26 -17.54 13.64
CA ARG A 190 -4.41 -16.49 12.62
C ARG A 190 -3.20 -15.56 12.62
N ASN A 191 -3.22 -14.49 13.41
CA ASN A 191 -2.02 -13.70 13.66
C ASN A 191 -1.20 -14.31 14.80
N THR A 192 0.12 -14.37 14.62
CA THR A 192 1.06 -14.97 15.60
C THR A 192 2.15 -13.99 16.05
N THR A 193 2.08 -12.72 15.67
CA THR A 193 3.16 -11.74 15.88
C THR A 193 2.75 -10.48 16.60
N LEU A 194 1.47 -10.12 16.64
CA LEU A 194 1.02 -8.90 17.30
C LEU A 194 1.08 -9.07 18.82
N GLU A 195 1.94 -8.30 19.47
CA GLU A 195 2.24 -8.35 20.90
C GLU A 195 1.49 -7.26 21.68
N VAL A 196 1.25 -6.11 21.05
CA VAL A 196 0.55 -4.98 21.67
C VAL A 196 -0.61 -4.52 20.79
N LEU A 197 -1.81 -4.51 21.36
CA LEU A 197 -2.98 -3.93 20.74
C LEU A 197 -3.64 -2.91 21.67
N ASN A 198 -3.84 -1.68 21.16
CA ASN A 198 -4.62 -0.66 21.85
C ASN A 198 -5.84 -0.28 21.02
N VAL A 199 -7.02 -0.70 21.46
CA VAL A 199 -8.33 -0.38 20.86
C VAL A 199 -9.23 0.32 21.87
N GLY A 200 -8.65 1.09 22.80
CA GLY A 200 -9.42 1.88 23.75
C GLY A 200 -10.23 2.99 23.06
N ASN A 201 -11.40 3.33 23.58
CA ASN A 201 -12.27 4.37 23.04
C ASN A 201 -12.62 4.18 21.55
N CYS A 202 -12.82 2.93 21.12
CA CYS A 202 -13.12 2.55 19.74
C CYS A 202 -14.60 2.21 19.49
N GLN A 203 -15.46 2.31 20.52
CA GLN A 203 -16.89 2.02 20.43
C GLN A 203 -17.17 0.54 20.10
N LEU A 204 -16.44 -0.38 20.73
CA LEU A 204 -16.52 -1.80 20.38
C LEU A 204 -17.84 -2.47 20.81
N GLY A 205 -18.55 -1.89 21.78
CA GLY A 205 -19.79 -2.46 22.30
C GLY A 205 -19.60 -3.84 22.98
N PRO A 206 -20.70 -4.49 23.38
CA PRO A 206 -20.67 -5.83 23.98
C PRO A 206 -19.98 -6.89 23.10
N GLU A 207 -20.11 -6.77 21.78
CA GLU A 207 -19.53 -7.66 20.79
C GLU A 207 -17.99 -7.63 20.86
N GLY A 208 -17.40 -6.46 21.11
CA GLY A 208 -15.97 -6.32 21.38
C GLY A 208 -15.52 -7.16 22.58
N GLY A 209 -16.30 -7.15 23.66
CA GLY A 209 -16.01 -7.96 24.85
C GLY A 209 -16.00 -9.46 24.56
N TRP A 210 -16.97 -9.95 23.78
CA TRP A 210 -16.98 -11.35 23.35
C TRP A 210 -15.82 -11.68 22.41
N ALA A 211 -15.45 -10.77 21.52
CA ALA A 211 -14.32 -10.96 20.62
C ALA A 211 -12.98 -11.02 21.38
N VAL A 212 -12.79 -10.17 22.41
CA VAL A 212 -11.66 -10.26 23.34
C VAL A 212 -11.63 -11.62 24.04
N ALA A 213 -12.76 -12.04 24.62
CA ALA A 213 -12.84 -13.32 25.30
C ALA A 213 -12.48 -14.48 24.36
N ALA A 214 -12.98 -14.45 23.12
CA ALA A 214 -12.69 -15.46 22.11
C ALA A 214 -11.21 -15.47 21.66
N ALA A 215 -10.59 -14.30 21.51
CA ALA A 215 -9.17 -14.19 21.14
C ALA A 215 -8.27 -14.77 22.25
N LEU A 216 -8.60 -14.50 23.52
CA LEU A 216 -7.77 -14.90 24.66
C LEU A 216 -8.06 -16.33 25.19
N ALA A 217 -9.19 -16.94 24.81
CA ALA A 217 -9.68 -18.20 25.40
C ALA A 217 -8.70 -19.40 25.33
N SER A 218 -7.83 -19.47 24.34
CA SER A 218 -6.93 -20.64 24.15
C SER A 218 -5.52 -20.45 24.70
N GLY A 219 -5.16 -19.25 25.16
CA GLY A 219 -3.79 -18.91 25.56
C GLY A 219 -2.76 -18.85 24.41
N ALA A 220 -3.14 -19.13 23.17
CA ALA A 220 -2.27 -19.06 21.99
C ALA A 220 -2.26 -17.68 21.29
N CYS A 221 -2.86 -16.67 21.93
CA CYS A 221 -2.82 -15.30 21.43
C CYS A 221 -1.43 -14.69 21.71
N PRO A 222 -0.75 -14.07 20.71
CA PRO A 222 0.58 -13.49 20.90
C PRO A 222 0.59 -12.23 21.78
N LEU A 223 -0.58 -11.68 22.11
CA LEU A 223 -0.68 -10.42 22.85
C LEU A 223 -0.07 -10.53 24.26
N GLN A 224 0.86 -9.64 24.53
CA GLN A 224 1.43 -9.35 25.84
C GLN A 224 0.71 -8.18 26.52
N ALA A 225 0.17 -7.25 25.72
CA ALA A 225 -0.60 -6.11 26.23
C ALA A 225 -1.83 -5.82 25.36
N LEU A 226 -3.00 -5.82 26.00
CA LEU A 226 -4.27 -5.43 25.40
C LEU A 226 -4.89 -4.26 26.16
N ARG A 227 -5.11 -3.14 25.48
CA ARG A 227 -5.74 -1.94 26.02
C ARG A 227 -7.12 -1.74 25.39
N ILE A 228 -8.18 -1.85 26.21
CA ILE A 228 -9.59 -1.84 25.79
C ILE A 228 -10.43 -0.83 26.60
N GLN A 229 -9.81 0.13 27.27
CA GLN A 229 -10.51 1.11 28.11
C GLN A 229 -11.53 1.94 27.31
N SER A 230 -12.61 2.36 27.98
CA SER A 230 -13.61 3.28 27.42
C SER A 230 -14.34 2.78 26.16
N ASN A 231 -14.64 1.47 26.07
CA ASN A 231 -15.39 0.84 24.97
C ASN A 231 -16.82 0.45 25.32
#